data_AF-A0A9P0CFZ3-F1
#
_entry.id   AF-A0A9P0CFZ3-F1
#
_cell.length_a   1.000
_cell.length_b   1.000
_cell.length_c   1.000
_cell.angle_alpha   90.00
_cell.angle_beta   90.00
_cell.angle_gamma   90.00
#
_symmetry.space_group_name_H-M   'P 1'
#
loop_
_entity.id
_entity.type
_entity.pdbx_description
1 polymer ?
#
loop_
_entity_poly.entity_id
_entity_poly.type
_entity_poly.pdbx_seq_one_letter_code
_entity_poly.pdbx_strand_id
1 'polypeptide(L)'
;MEIFFDIPALKSQLSFVHATVEISDRKTLINVLNFLITTGLNKSLCKVVKLCELVLTIPATSASVERSFSALKRINSFIRNSTSEDRLSNLALISIEKQLIKQLSENPKFYDDVIDKFAAIEDRRIDLKYYK
;
A
#
# COMPACT_ATOMS: atom_id res chain seq x y z
N MET A 1 -2.68 -6.67 25.52
CA MET A 1 -2.03 -5.63 24.71
C MET A 1 -0.68 -5.37 25.36
N GLU A 2 0.31 -6.21 25.05
CA GLU A 2 1.66 -6.05 25.60
C GLU A 2 2.25 -4.74 25.10
N ILE A 3 2.75 -3.94 26.04
CA ILE A 3 3.28 -2.62 25.74
C ILE A 3 4.60 -2.84 25.00
N PHE A 4 4.59 -2.64 23.68
CA PHE A 4 5.72 -2.87 22.77
C PHE A 4 7.00 -2.09 23.17
N PHE A 5 6.85 -1.08 24.05
CA PHE A 5 7.92 -0.30 24.62
C PHE A 5 7.89 -0.31 26.15
N ASP A 6 9.06 -0.44 26.76
CA ASP A 6 9.27 -0.14 28.17
C ASP A 6 9.18 1.38 28.35
N ILE A 7 8.03 1.86 28.84
CA ILE A 7 7.72 3.29 28.93
C ILE A 7 8.67 4.03 29.88
N PRO A 8 8.99 3.52 31.09
CA PRO A 8 10.01 4.13 31.94
C PRO A 8 11.38 4.30 31.25
N ALA A 9 11.88 3.24 30.62
CA ALA A 9 13.17 3.29 29.92
C ALA A 9 13.12 4.25 28.73
N LEU A 10 12.02 4.25 27.97
CA LEU A 10 11.82 5.15 26.84
C LEU A 10 11.80 6.62 27.29
N LYS A 11 11.11 6.96 28.38
CA LYS A 11 11.10 8.32 28.93
C LYS A 11 12.48 8.81 29.33
N SER A 12 13.28 7.94 29.97
CA SER A 12 14.66 8.27 30.35
C SER A 12 15.52 8.57 29.10
N GLN A 13 15.43 7.71 28.08
CA GLN A 13 16.15 7.90 26.82
C GLN A 13 15.67 9.15 26.06
N LEU A 14 14.36 9.44 26.06
CA LEU A 14 13.81 10.62 25.41
C LEU A 14 14.23 11.92 26.11
N SER A 15 14.30 11.90 27.45
CA SER A 15 14.81 13.02 28.25
C SER A 15 16.28 13.33 27.91
N PHE A 16 17.10 12.29 27.76
CA PHE A 16 18.49 12.43 27.29
C PHE A 16 18.58 13.01 25.87
N VAL A 17 17.72 12.55 24.96
CA VAL A 17 17.64 13.07 23.59
C VAL A 17 17.19 14.54 23.54
N HIS A 18 16.27 14.94 24.42
CA HIS A 18 15.85 16.34 24.52
C HIS A 18 16.90 17.24 25.18
N ALA A 19 17.70 16.70 26.11
CA ALA A 19 18.80 17.43 26.74
C ALA A 19 20.01 17.61 25.80
N THR A 20 20.15 16.78 24.77
CA THR A 20 21.23 16.87 23.78
C THR A 20 20.84 17.79 22.63
N VAL A 21 21.36 19.03 22.67
CA VAL A 21 21.09 20.09 21.67
C VAL A 21 21.34 19.63 20.24
N GLU A 22 22.37 18.78 20.02
CA GLU A 22 22.75 18.25 18.71
C GLU A 22 21.67 17.37 18.04
N ILE A 23 20.83 16.71 18.84
CA ILE A 23 19.75 15.86 18.35
C ILE A 23 18.47 16.68 18.17
N SER A 24 18.20 17.64 19.07
CA SER A 24 17.04 18.54 18.99
C SER A 24 17.10 19.51 17.81
N ASP A 25 18.28 19.91 17.34
CA ASP A 25 18.43 20.79 16.17
C ASP A 25 18.13 20.11 14.82
N ARG A 26 17.95 18.77 14.81
CA ARG A 26 17.68 18.02 13.58
C ARG A 26 16.18 18.02 13.25
N LYS A 27 15.81 18.72 12.18
CA LYS A 27 14.40 18.91 11.74
C LYS A 27 13.67 17.63 11.28
N THR A 28 14.38 16.57 10.87
CA THR A 28 13.78 15.39 10.25
C THR A 28 14.16 14.11 11.00
N LEU A 29 13.19 13.23 11.23
CA LEU A 29 13.37 11.92 11.88
C LEU A 29 14.46 11.05 11.22
N ILE A 30 14.60 11.13 9.89
CA ILE A 30 15.64 10.43 9.13
C ILE A 30 17.04 10.93 9.53
N ASN A 31 17.21 12.24 9.73
CA ASN A 31 18.49 12.84 10.10
C ASN A 31 18.86 12.48 11.55
N VAL A 32 17.87 12.43 12.44
CA VAL A 32 18.04 11.94 13.82
C VAL A 32 18.49 10.49 13.83
N LEU A 33 17.84 9.62 13.05
CA LEU A 33 18.18 8.20 12.97
C LEU A 33 19.61 7.97 12.43
N ASN A 34 19.98 8.67 11.35
CA ASN A 34 21.33 8.58 10.78
C ASN A 34 22.41 9.08 11.76
N PHE A 35 22.12 10.13 12.53
CA PHE A 35 23.03 10.62 13.57
C PHE A 35 23.24 9.59 14.68
N LEU A 36 22.17 8.94 15.17
CA LEU A 36 22.25 7.90 16.20
C LEU A 36 23.07 6.68 15.74
N ILE A 37 23.01 6.35 14.44
CA ILE A 37 23.80 5.26 13.86
C ILE A 37 25.27 5.67 13.74
N THR A 38 25.54 6.88 13.24
CA THR A 38 26.91 7.40 13.01
C THR A 38 27.69 7.58 14.31
N THR A 39 27.01 7.98 15.39
CA THR A 39 27.59 8.17 16.72
C THR A 39 27.73 6.87 17.53
N GLY A 40 27.22 5.74 17.02
CA GLY A 40 27.20 4.47 17.76
C GLY A 40 26.23 4.43 18.94
N LEU A 41 25.39 5.47 19.10
CA LEU A 41 24.35 5.54 20.13
C LEU A 41 23.18 4.60 19.84
N ASN A 42 23.13 3.99 18.66
CA ASN A 42 22.09 3.05 18.25
C ASN A 42 21.86 1.89 19.24
N LYS A 43 22.91 1.39 19.89
CA LYS A 43 22.81 0.33 20.90
C LYS A 43 22.34 0.85 22.26
N SER A 44 22.76 2.05 22.65
CA SER A 44 22.41 2.66 23.94
C SER A 44 20.97 3.20 23.95
N LEU A 45 20.54 3.81 22.85
CA LEU A 45 19.21 4.40 22.65
C LEU A 45 18.31 3.50 21.80
N CYS A 46 18.36 2.19 22.03
CA CYS A 46 17.66 1.20 21.22
C CYS A 46 16.13 1.39 21.20
N LYS A 47 15.54 1.98 22.25
CA LYS A 47 14.08 2.25 22.30
C LYS A 47 13.74 3.47 21.44
N VAL A 48 14.56 4.50 21.44
CA VAL A 48 14.39 5.69 20.59
C VAL A 48 14.56 5.32 19.11
N VAL A 49 15.57 4.50 18.79
CA VAL A 49 15.79 4.00 17.42
C VAL A 49 14.57 3.22 16.93
N LYS A 50 14.07 2.27 17.72
CA LYS A 50 12.86 1.52 17.38
C LYS A 50 11.63 2.42 17.21
N LEU A 51 11.50 3.46 18.03
CA LEU A 51 10.42 4.44 17.90
C LEU A 51 10.55 5.22 16.57
N CYS A 52 11.75 5.66 16.21
CA CYS A 52 12.01 6.33 14.94
C CYS A 52 11.72 5.42 13.74
N GLU A 53 12.18 4.17 13.76
CA GLU A 53 11.89 3.17 12.72
C GLU A 53 10.38 2.91 12.60
N LEU A 54 9.68 2.78 13.72
CA LEU A 54 8.23 2.58 13.73
C LEU A 54 7.50 3.79 13.10
N VAL A 55 7.88 5.01 13.47
CA VAL A 55 7.27 6.24 12.92
C VAL A 55 7.59 6.42 11.43
N LEU A 56 8.75 5.97 10.97
CA LEU A 56 9.11 5.97 9.55
C LEU A 56 8.39 4.88 8.75
N THR A 57 8.07 3.75 9.39
CA THR A 57 7.42 2.59 8.75
C THR A 57 5.90 2.72 8.75
N ILE A 58 5.31 3.27 9.81
CA ILE A 58 3.92 3.68 9.81
C ILE A 58 3.83 4.91 8.91
N PRO A 59 3.07 4.88 7.81
CA PRO A 59 2.88 6.07 7.00
C PRO A 59 2.21 7.13 7.87
N ALA A 60 2.98 8.11 8.35
CA ALA A 60 2.47 9.20 9.18
C ALA A 60 1.48 10.10 8.43
N THR A 61 1.31 9.89 7.13
CA THR A 61 0.38 10.62 6.28
C THR A 61 -0.91 9.83 6.09
N SER A 62 -2.04 10.42 6.50
CA SER A 62 -3.37 9.83 6.34
C SER A 62 -3.61 9.36 4.90
N ALA A 63 -3.08 10.09 3.92
CA ALA A 63 -3.23 9.78 2.49
C ALA A 63 -2.68 8.40 2.07
N SER A 64 -1.53 7.95 2.62
CA SER A 64 -1.00 6.62 2.27
C SER A 64 -1.80 5.51 2.96
N VAL A 65 -2.25 5.76 4.18
CA VAL A 65 -3.12 4.85 4.94
C VAL A 65 -4.49 4.74 4.25
N GLU A 66 -5.09 5.86 3.86
CA GLU A 66 -6.33 5.95 3.07
C GLU A 66 -6.20 5.24 1.72
N ARG A 67 -5.07 5.38 1.02
CA ARG A 67 -4.83 4.67 -0.24
C ARG A 67 -4.77 3.15 -0.02
N SER A 68 -4.04 2.68 0.99
CA SER A 68 -3.97 1.26 1.34
C SER A 68 -5.31 0.70 1.81
N PHE A 69 -6.04 1.44 2.65
CA PHE A 69 -7.39 1.05 3.08
C PHE A 69 -8.41 1.11 1.94
N SER A 70 -8.27 2.03 0.98
CA SER A 70 -9.10 2.09 -0.21
C SER A 70 -8.84 0.89 -1.13
N ALA A 71 -7.57 0.51 -1.33
CA ALA A 71 -7.22 -0.71 -2.06
C ALA A 71 -7.78 -1.96 -1.35
N LEU A 72 -7.60 -2.07 -0.03
CA LEU A 72 -8.13 -3.18 0.76
C LEU A 72 -9.67 -3.21 0.75
N LYS A 73 -10.32 -2.04 0.79
CA LYS A 73 -11.77 -1.91 0.66
C LYS A 73 -12.24 -2.40 -0.70
N ARG A 74 -11.53 -2.09 -1.79
CA ARG A 74 -11.82 -2.64 -3.12
C ARG A 74 -11.68 -4.17 -3.15
N ILE A 75 -10.65 -4.73 -2.52
CA ILE A 75 -10.45 -6.19 -2.42
C ILE A 75 -11.56 -6.85 -1.57
N ASN A 76 -11.93 -6.25 -0.44
CA ASN A 76 -13.02 -6.77 0.40
C ASN A 76 -14.38 -6.65 -0.28
N SER A 77 -14.64 -5.54 -0.99
CA SER A 77 -15.82 -5.37 -1.84
C SER A 77 -15.83 -6.35 -3.01
N PHE A 78 -14.66 -6.70 -3.55
CA PHE A 78 -14.49 -7.74 -4.56
C PHE A 78 -14.95 -9.10 -4.01
N ILE A 79 -14.44 -9.53 -2.85
CA ILE A 79 -14.80 -10.80 -2.22
C ILE A 79 -16.29 -10.86 -1.81
N ARG A 80 -16.88 -9.75 -1.37
CA ARG A 80 -18.28 -9.69 -0.91
C ARG A 80 -19.32 -9.57 -2.01
N ASN A 81 -18.94 -9.30 -3.26
CA ASN A 81 -19.90 -9.16 -4.34
C ASN A 81 -20.52 -10.51 -4.71
N SER A 82 -21.84 -10.64 -4.61
CA SER A 82 -22.67 -11.80 -5.01
C SER A 82 -22.66 -12.10 -6.53
N THR A 83 -21.79 -11.45 -7.29
CA THR A 83 -21.63 -11.75 -8.71
C THR A 83 -20.88 -13.09 -8.80
N SER A 84 -21.36 -14.04 -9.62
CA SER A 84 -20.71 -15.35 -9.77
C SER A 84 -19.19 -15.19 -9.92
N GLU A 85 -18.41 -16.02 -9.22
CA GLU A 85 -16.95 -15.91 -9.15
C GLU A 85 -16.29 -15.74 -10.53
N ASP A 86 -16.86 -16.34 -11.58
CA ASP A 86 -16.38 -16.22 -12.96
C ASP A 86 -16.42 -14.79 -13.49
N ARG A 87 -17.54 -14.07 -13.27
CA ARG A 87 -17.67 -12.67 -13.72
C ARG A 87 -16.69 -11.77 -12.99
N LEU A 88 -16.48 -12.06 -11.71
CA LEU A 88 -15.57 -11.32 -10.85
C LEU A 88 -14.10 -11.56 -11.26
N SER A 89 -13.75 -12.81 -11.54
CA SER A 89 -12.42 -13.21 -12.04
C SER A 89 -12.10 -12.58 -13.40
N ASN A 90 -13.07 -12.58 -14.31
CA ASN A 90 -12.92 -11.94 -15.62
C ASN A 90 -12.73 -10.41 -15.49
N LEU A 91 -13.43 -9.75 -14.57
CA LEU A 91 -13.22 -8.32 -14.31
C LEU A 91 -11.84 -8.03 -13.68
N ALA A 92 -11.36 -8.89 -12.80
CA ALA A 92 -10.00 -8.77 -12.27
C ALA A 92 -8.94 -8.91 -13.37
N LEU A 93 -9.11 -9.90 -14.26
CA LEU A 93 -8.22 -10.12 -15.40
C LEU A 93 -8.16 -8.88 -16.30
N ILE A 94 -9.31 -8.31 -16.65
CA ILE A 94 -9.41 -7.04 -17.41
C ILE A 94 -8.70 -5.89 -16.68
N SER A 95 -8.81 -5.82 -15.36
CA SER A 95 -8.16 -4.78 -14.57
C SER A 95 -6.63 -4.93 -14.48
N ILE A 96 -6.12 -6.16 -14.48
CA ILE A 96 -4.68 -6.45 -14.52
C ILE A 96 -4.13 -6.13 -15.91
N GLU A 97 -4.81 -6.59 -16.96
CA GLU A 97 -4.44 -6.41 -18.37
C GLU A 97 -4.85 -5.04 -18.95
N LYS A 98 -5.03 -4.04 -18.08
CA LYS A 98 -5.51 -2.71 -18.47
C LYS A 98 -4.60 -2.03 -19.52
N GLN A 99 -3.30 -2.31 -19.48
CA GLN A 99 -2.35 -1.76 -20.47
C GLN A 99 -2.57 -2.38 -21.87
N LEU A 100 -2.77 -3.69 -21.94
CA LEU A 100 -3.07 -4.38 -23.19
C LEU A 100 -4.39 -3.90 -23.81
N ILE A 101 -5.43 -3.73 -22.99
CA ILE A 101 -6.72 -3.18 -23.45
C ILE A 101 -6.55 -1.77 -23.99
N LYS A 102 -5.71 -0.95 -23.35
CA LYS A 102 -5.42 0.41 -23.83
C LYS A 102 -4.76 0.39 -25.21
N GLN A 103 -3.83 -0.53 -25.45
CA GLN A 103 -3.20 -0.71 -26.77
C GLN A 103 -4.21 -1.22 -27.81
N LEU A 104 -5.07 -2.18 -27.45
CA LEU A 104 -6.13 -2.67 -28.34
C LEU A 104 -7.16 -1.59 -28.69
N SER A 105 -7.44 -0.67 -27.75
CA SER A 105 -8.34 0.46 -27.97
C SER A 105 -7.80 1.52 -28.92
N GLU A 106 -6.49 1.49 -29.25
CA GLU A 106 -5.91 2.34 -30.29
C GLU A 106 -6.42 1.96 -31.68
N ASN A 107 -6.88 0.72 -31.86
CA ASN A 107 -7.61 0.32 -33.05
C ASN A 107 -9.05 0.86 -32.97
N PRO A 108 -9.46 1.76 -33.88
CA PRO A 108 -10.77 2.43 -33.80
C PRO A 108 -11.96 1.46 -33.93
N LYS A 109 -11.77 0.28 -34.53
CA LYS A 109 -12.85 -0.71 -34.73
C LYS A 109 -12.99 -1.72 -33.61
N PHE A 110 -12.03 -1.76 -32.67
CA PHE A 110 -11.99 -2.81 -31.65
C PHE A 110 -13.26 -2.87 -30.80
N TYR A 111 -13.81 -1.72 -30.39
CA TYR A 111 -15.03 -1.69 -29.60
C TYR A 111 -16.26 -2.10 -30.41
N ASP A 112 -16.37 -1.65 -31.66
CA ASP A 112 -17.47 -2.01 -32.55
C ASP A 112 -17.47 -3.51 -32.82
N ASP A 113 -16.31 -4.11 -33.11
CA ASP A 113 -16.15 -5.55 -33.33
C ASP A 113 -16.55 -6.36 -32.08
N VAL A 114 -16.21 -5.88 -30.88
CA VAL A 114 -16.59 -6.53 -29.60
C VAL A 114 -18.08 -6.42 -29.35
N ILE A 115 -18.69 -5.26 -29.64
CA ILE A 115 -20.13 -5.02 -29.49
C ILE A 115 -20.91 -5.91 -30.47
N ASP A 116 -20.51 -5.95 -31.73
CA ASP A 116 -21.16 -6.77 -32.76
C ASP A 116 -21.06 -8.26 -32.42
N LYS A 117 -19.89 -8.70 -31.94
CA LYS A 117 -19.70 -10.08 -31.49
C LYS A 117 -20.54 -10.41 -30.26
N PHE A 118 -20.74 -9.46 -29.35
CA PHE A 118 -21.62 -9.64 -28.18
C PHE A 118 -23.10 -9.64 -28.59
N ALA A 119 -23.49 -8.78 -29.52
CA ALA A 119 -24.85 -8.71 -30.05
C ALA A 119 -25.26 -9.96 -30.85
N ALA A 120 -24.28 -10.63 -31.48
CA ALA A 120 -24.50 -11.88 -32.22
C ALA A 120 -24.69 -13.12 -31.33
N ILE A 121 -24.44 -13.03 -30.02
CA ILE A 121 -24.60 -14.16 -29.10
C ILE A 121 -25.98 -14.07 -28.44
N GLU A 122 -26.77 -15.15 -28.54
CA GLU A 122 -28.13 -15.19 -27.95
C GLU A 122 -28.12 -15.18 -26.41
N ASP A 123 -27.06 -15.71 -25.79
CA ASP A 123 -26.81 -15.61 -24.35
C ASP A 123 -26.02 -14.34 -24.03
N ARG A 124 -26.42 -13.60 -22.99
CA ARG A 124 -25.71 -12.39 -22.54
C ARG A 124 -24.40 -12.71 -21.79
N ARG A 125 -23.82 -13.89 -22.03
CA ARG A 125 -22.64 -14.42 -21.36
C ARG A 125 -21.65 -14.89 -22.42
N ILE A 126 -20.47 -14.29 -22.40
CA ILE A 126 -19.33 -14.73 -23.20
C ILE A 126 -18.34 -15.43 -22.28
N ASP A 127 -18.00 -16.67 -22.64
CA ASP A 127 -17.01 -17.46 -21.93
C ASP A 127 -15.60 -17.10 -22.46
N LEU A 128 -14.84 -16.33 -21.69
CA LEU A 128 -13.52 -15.85 -22.10
C LEU A 128 -12.47 -16.94 -21.86
N LYS A 129 -12.23 -17.77 -22.86
CA LYS A 129 -11.20 -18.83 -22.81
C LYS A 129 -9.84 -18.26 -23.17
N TYR A 130 -8.93 -18.25 -22.19
CA TYR A 130 -7.52 -17.87 -22.40
C TYR A 130 -6.72 -19.11 -22.82
N TYR A 131 -6.14 -19.08 -24.02
CA TYR A 131 -5.19 -20.09 -24.48
C TYR A 131 -3.78 -19.58 -24.20
N LYS A 132 -3.02 -20.36 -23.43
CA LYS A 132 -1.64 -20.05 -23.02
C LYS A 132 -0.63 -20.38 -24.12
#